data_AF-A0A0M3J4G4-F1
#
_entry.id   AF-A0A0M3J4G4-F1
#
_cell.length_a   1.000
_cell.length_b   1.000
_cell.length_c   1.000
_cell.angle_alpha   90.00
_cell.angle_beta   90.00
_cell.angle_gamma   90.00
#
_symmetry.space_group_name_H-M   'P 1'
#
loop_
_entity.id
_entity.type
_entity.pdbx_description
1 polymer ?
#
loop_
_entity_poly.entity_id
_entity_poly.type
_entity_poly.pdbx_seq_one_letter_code
_entity_poly.pdbx_strand_id
1 'polypeptide(L)'
;LGYICQDINASTLEGKANEILTAIVHGIRKEEPNHVRLAAANAMLNSLEFTKKNFINEDERNVIMQMVCEATQCQETPVKVVAMQCLVRIMSLYYIYMEQYMYALFPITVNAMKMQIDDVALQGIEFWSNVCEEEIALSVEAEEAQERGTTPEHVSRHYAKVANIIVYKGALPHLISILTETLAKQEETDDDDDWNPAKASGVCIMLLAQCTGDSIVAHILPFIQQHFKNTNWR
;
A
#
# COMPACT_ATOMS: atom_id res chain seq x y z
N LEU A 1 1.35 -16.98 18.50
CA LEU A 1 1.96 -16.71 17.18
C LEU A 1 2.18 -15.22 16.96
N GLY A 2 1.14 -14.37 16.97
CA GLY A 2 1.28 -12.91 16.80
C GLY A 2 2.36 -12.26 17.69
N TYR A 3 2.32 -12.50 19.00
CA TYR A 3 3.33 -12.00 19.96
C TYR A 3 4.73 -12.57 19.73
N ILE A 4 4.84 -13.84 19.33
CA ILE A 4 6.13 -14.49 19.03
C ILE A 4 6.79 -13.81 17.81
N CYS A 5 6.00 -13.46 16.80
CA CYS A 5 6.50 -12.77 15.60
C CYS A 5 6.87 -11.30 15.90
N GLN A 6 6.33 -10.72 16.97
CA GLN A 6 6.61 -9.34 17.38
C GLN A 6 7.83 -9.24 18.29
N ASP A 7 7.99 -10.17 19.24
CA ASP A 7 8.96 -10.05 20.33
C ASP A 7 10.29 -10.77 20.06
N ILE A 8 10.33 -11.72 19.11
CA ILE A 8 11.53 -12.51 18.80
C ILE A 8 12.24 -11.94 17.58
N ASN A 9 13.57 -11.83 17.66
CA ASN A 9 14.40 -11.37 16.55
C ASN A 9 14.15 -12.21 15.28
N ALA A 10 13.86 -11.51 14.17
CA ALA A 10 13.60 -12.07 12.85
C ALA A 10 14.58 -13.18 12.42
N SER A 11 15.87 -13.01 12.73
CA SER A 11 16.93 -13.99 12.41
C SER A 11 16.75 -15.37 13.08
N THR A 12 16.09 -15.42 14.25
CA THR A 12 15.87 -16.66 15.00
C THR A 12 14.64 -17.41 14.47
N LEU A 13 13.67 -16.68 13.90
CA LEU A 13 12.43 -17.25 13.36
C LEU A 13 12.54 -17.69 11.90
N GLU A 14 13.57 -17.26 11.18
CA GLU A 14 13.74 -17.59 9.75
C GLU A 14 13.77 -19.11 9.50
N GLY A 15 14.37 -19.89 10.40
CA GLY A 15 14.39 -21.36 10.32
C GLY A 15 13.03 -22.04 10.56
N LYS A 16 12.03 -21.29 11.05
CA LYS A 16 10.67 -21.74 11.35
C LYS A 16 9.60 -21.00 10.55
N ALA A 17 10.00 -20.13 9.62
CA ALA A 17 9.10 -19.31 8.82
C ALA A 17 8.03 -20.14 8.10
N ASN A 18 8.38 -21.29 7.52
CA ASN A 18 7.44 -22.14 6.79
C ASN A 18 6.35 -22.73 7.69
N GLU A 19 6.73 -23.21 8.89
CA GLU A 19 5.78 -23.76 9.87
C GLU A 19 4.82 -22.67 10.37
N ILE A 20 5.36 -21.48 10.65
CA ILE A 20 4.61 -20.31 11.11
C ILE A 20 3.64 -19.84 10.02
N LEU A 21 4.13 -19.65 8.79
CA LEU A 21 3.32 -19.22 7.66
C LEU A 21 2.21 -20.21 7.33
N THR A 22 2.48 -21.52 7.41
CA THR A 22 1.45 -22.55 7.18
C THR A 22 0.30 -22.39 8.19
N ALA A 23 0.61 -22.18 9.46
CA ALA A 23 -0.41 -21.97 10.49
C ALA A 23 -1.19 -20.65 10.28
N ILE A 24 -0.48 -19.57 9.91
CA ILE A 24 -1.08 -18.27 9.62
C ILE A 24 -2.02 -18.36 8.40
N VAL A 25 -1.55 -18.95 7.30
CA VAL A 25 -2.33 -19.16 6.08
C VAL A 25 -3.56 -20.02 6.36
N HIS A 26 -3.48 -21.00 7.25
CA HIS A 26 -4.66 -21.76 7.65
C HIS A 26 -5.67 -20.87 8.40
N GLY A 27 -5.22 -20.06 9.36
CA GLY A 27 -6.09 -19.23 10.19
C GLY A 27 -6.74 -18.03 9.48
N ILE A 28 -6.17 -17.55 8.37
CA ILE A 28 -6.71 -16.37 7.64
C ILE A 28 -7.82 -16.73 6.63
N ARG A 29 -7.99 -18.03 6.35
CA ARG A 29 -8.96 -18.59 5.40
C ARG A 29 -10.38 -18.06 5.61
N LYS A 30 -11.13 -17.96 4.52
CA LYS A 30 -12.50 -17.43 4.53
C LYS A 30 -13.45 -18.27 5.39
N GLU A 31 -13.19 -19.56 5.53
CA GLU A 31 -13.98 -20.51 6.31
C GLU A 31 -13.81 -20.34 7.83
N GLU A 32 -12.74 -19.68 8.28
CA GLU A 32 -12.43 -19.51 9.69
C GLU A 32 -13.29 -18.41 10.35
N PRO A 33 -13.57 -18.50 11.66
CA PRO A 33 -14.23 -17.43 12.40
C PRO A 33 -13.47 -16.11 12.33
N ASN A 34 -14.18 -14.98 12.29
CA ASN A 34 -13.56 -13.66 12.12
C ASN A 34 -12.50 -13.30 13.18
N HIS A 35 -12.66 -13.75 14.43
CA HIS A 35 -11.65 -13.54 15.48
C HIS A 35 -10.36 -14.33 15.24
N VAL A 36 -10.47 -15.55 14.67
CA VAL A 36 -9.32 -16.36 14.25
C VAL A 36 -8.62 -15.68 13.07
N ARG A 37 -9.41 -15.23 12.09
CA ARG A 37 -8.90 -14.52 10.90
C ARG A 37 -8.18 -13.23 11.28
N LEU A 38 -8.72 -12.47 12.23
CA LEU A 38 -8.07 -11.25 12.74
C LEU A 38 -6.74 -11.57 13.42
N ALA A 39 -6.71 -12.59 14.29
CA ALA A 39 -5.47 -13.00 14.95
C ALA A 39 -4.43 -13.51 13.96
N ALA A 40 -4.86 -14.24 12.93
CA ALA A 40 -4.00 -14.73 11.86
C ALA A 40 -3.49 -13.58 10.98
N ALA A 41 -4.32 -12.60 10.61
CA ALA A 41 -3.89 -11.43 9.84
C ALA A 41 -2.86 -10.59 10.61
N ASN A 42 -3.04 -10.39 11.93
CA ASN A 42 -2.04 -9.71 12.76
C ASN A 42 -0.73 -10.50 12.84
N ALA A 43 -0.82 -11.83 12.95
CA ALA A 43 0.36 -12.68 12.92
C ALA A 43 1.05 -12.64 11.55
N MET A 44 0.29 -12.55 10.45
CA MET A 44 0.84 -12.36 9.10
C MET A 44 1.65 -11.07 9.05
N LEU A 45 1.07 -9.93 9.45
CA LEU A 45 1.73 -8.63 9.44
C LEU A 45 3.08 -8.67 10.15
N ASN A 46 3.12 -9.23 11.36
CA ASN A 46 4.34 -9.35 12.15
C ASN A 46 5.35 -10.35 11.56
N SER A 47 4.89 -11.32 10.76
CA SER A 47 5.77 -12.34 10.17
C SER A 47 6.55 -11.84 8.95
N LEU A 48 6.08 -10.78 8.29
CA LEU A 48 6.63 -10.30 7.03
C LEU A 48 8.12 -9.94 7.09
N GLU A 49 8.64 -9.57 8.26
CA GLU A 49 10.05 -9.22 8.48
C GLU A 49 11.02 -10.40 8.27
N PHE A 50 10.56 -11.63 8.46
CA PHE A 50 11.41 -12.83 8.42
C PHE A 50 10.96 -13.85 7.36
N THR A 51 10.12 -13.44 6.42
CA THR A 51 9.59 -14.31 5.34
C THR A 51 10.24 -14.04 3.99
N LYS A 52 11.44 -13.43 3.97
CA LYS A 52 12.15 -13.08 2.72
C LYS A 52 12.37 -14.29 1.81
N LYS A 53 12.77 -15.44 2.37
CA LYS A 53 12.94 -16.69 1.61
C LYS A 53 11.64 -17.16 0.95
N ASN A 54 10.52 -17.00 1.64
CA ASN A 54 9.21 -17.37 1.13
C ASN A 54 8.76 -16.44 0.00
N PHE A 55 9.03 -15.13 0.11
CA PHE A 55 8.70 -14.18 -0.95
C PHE A 55 9.61 -14.32 -2.19
N ILE A 56 10.83 -14.85 -2.05
CA ILE A 56 11.69 -15.21 -3.20
C ILE A 56 11.09 -16.39 -3.98
N ASN A 57 10.47 -17.36 -3.29
CA ASN A 57 9.78 -18.48 -3.92
C ASN A 57 8.43 -18.03 -4.49
N GLU A 58 8.28 -18.08 -5.81
CA GLU A 58 7.06 -17.60 -6.48
C GLU A 58 5.79 -18.36 -6.05
N ASP A 59 5.87 -19.69 -5.85
CA ASP A 59 4.70 -20.48 -5.45
C ASP A 59 4.22 -20.10 -4.04
N GLU A 60 5.16 -19.96 -3.10
CA GLU A 60 4.84 -19.55 -1.73
C GLU A 60 4.35 -18.09 -1.68
N ARG A 61 4.99 -17.20 -2.44
CA ARG A 61 4.55 -15.80 -2.60
C ARG A 61 3.14 -15.72 -3.16
N ASN A 62 2.81 -16.52 -4.18
CA ASN A 62 1.46 -16.57 -4.76
C ASN A 62 0.42 -16.96 -3.70
N VAL A 63 0.70 -17.96 -2.87
CA VAL A 63 -0.19 -18.36 -1.77
C VAL A 63 -0.36 -17.22 -0.76
N ILE A 64 0.73 -16.58 -0.33
CA ILE A 64 0.64 -15.46 0.64
C ILE A 64 -0.19 -14.31 0.06
N MET A 65 0.13 -13.88 -1.17
CA MET A 65 -0.56 -12.77 -1.83
C MET A 65 -2.04 -13.06 -2.05
N GLN A 66 -2.39 -14.27 -2.49
CA GLN A 66 -3.78 -14.68 -2.64
C GLN A 66 -4.54 -14.55 -1.32
N MET A 67 -3.98 -15.10 -0.24
CA MET A 67 -4.64 -15.15 1.07
C MET A 67 -4.80 -13.76 1.68
N VAL A 68 -3.79 -12.88 1.55
CA VAL A 68 -3.89 -11.49 2.01
C VAL A 68 -4.91 -10.71 1.17
N CYS A 69 -4.90 -10.85 -0.15
CA CYS A 69 -5.87 -10.19 -1.04
C CYS A 69 -7.30 -10.65 -0.72
N GLU A 70 -7.55 -11.95 -0.50
CA GLU A 70 -8.86 -12.46 -0.09
C GLU A 70 -9.29 -11.90 1.28
N ALA A 71 -8.35 -11.75 2.23
CA ALA A 71 -8.63 -11.17 3.54
C ALA A 71 -9.05 -9.69 3.45
N THR A 72 -8.54 -8.91 2.48
CA THR A 72 -9.03 -7.53 2.24
C THR A 72 -10.50 -7.46 1.83
N GLN A 73 -11.05 -8.57 1.31
CA GLN A 73 -12.46 -8.66 0.92
C GLN A 73 -13.37 -9.12 2.07
N CYS A 74 -12.82 -9.28 3.29
CA CYS A 74 -13.61 -9.59 4.48
C CYS A 74 -14.64 -8.49 4.76
N GLN A 75 -15.84 -8.88 5.24
CA GLN A 75 -16.86 -7.92 5.66
C GLN A 75 -16.53 -7.26 7.01
N GLU A 76 -15.75 -7.95 7.85
CA GLU A 76 -15.30 -7.39 9.12
C GLU A 76 -14.20 -6.36 8.91
N THR A 77 -14.50 -5.11 9.28
CA THR A 77 -13.57 -3.98 9.20
C THR A 77 -12.21 -4.28 9.83
N PRO A 78 -12.10 -4.85 11.05
CA PRO A 78 -10.79 -5.09 11.65
C PRO A 78 -9.90 -6.04 10.83
N VAL A 79 -10.48 -7.12 10.27
CA VAL A 79 -9.72 -8.06 9.43
C VAL A 79 -9.26 -7.37 8.15
N LYS A 80 -10.13 -6.55 7.55
CA LYS A 80 -9.83 -5.80 6.34
C LYS A 80 -8.70 -4.79 6.56
N VAL A 81 -8.74 -4.01 7.65
CA VAL A 81 -7.70 -3.03 7.99
C VAL A 81 -6.35 -3.72 8.13
N VAL A 82 -6.26 -4.81 8.90
CA VAL A 82 -5.00 -5.54 9.09
C VAL A 82 -4.53 -6.19 7.78
N ALA A 83 -5.42 -6.73 6.97
CA ALA A 83 -5.05 -7.26 5.66
C ALA A 83 -4.52 -6.16 4.71
N MET A 84 -5.09 -4.97 4.76
CA MET A 84 -4.57 -3.81 4.02
C MET A 84 -3.20 -3.37 4.55
N GLN A 85 -2.98 -3.37 5.87
CA GLN A 85 -1.65 -3.13 6.46
C GLN A 85 -0.62 -4.16 5.99
N CYS A 86 -1.00 -5.43 5.86
CA CYS A 86 -0.14 -6.45 5.26
C CYS A 86 0.25 -6.06 3.83
N LEU A 87 -0.69 -5.57 3.00
CA LEU A 87 -0.37 -5.12 1.64
C LEU A 87 0.58 -3.93 1.62
N VAL A 88 0.40 -2.94 2.50
CA VAL A 88 1.32 -1.81 2.67
C VAL A 88 2.71 -2.33 3.01
N ARG A 89 2.84 -3.18 4.04
CA ARG A 89 4.13 -3.71 4.49
C ARG A 89 4.81 -4.60 3.44
N ILE A 90 4.03 -5.41 2.72
CA ILE A 90 4.53 -6.22 1.60
C ILE A 90 5.09 -5.32 0.50
N MET A 91 4.43 -4.21 0.19
CA MET A 91 4.91 -3.28 -0.83
C MET A 91 6.26 -2.66 -0.43
N SER A 92 6.44 -2.25 0.83
CA SER A 92 7.72 -1.71 1.32
C SER A 92 8.85 -2.76 1.29
N LEU A 93 8.56 -4.00 1.69
CA LEU A 93 9.59 -5.03 1.84
C LEU A 93 9.94 -5.73 0.52
N TYR A 94 8.98 -5.85 -0.38
CA TYR A 94 9.02 -6.78 -1.51
C TYR A 94 8.60 -6.15 -2.84
N TYR A 95 8.75 -4.83 -2.98
CA TYR A 95 8.37 -4.02 -4.16
C TYR A 95 8.69 -4.71 -5.50
N ILE A 96 9.91 -5.22 -5.67
CA ILE A 96 10.40 -5.82 -6.92
C ILE A 96 9.60 -7.05 -7.39
N TYR A 97 8.89 -7.71 -6.48
CA TYR A 97 8.09 -8.90 -6.77
C TYR A 97 6.60 -8.56 -7.04
N MET A 98 6.19 -7.30 -6.91
CA MET A 98 4.78 -6.92 -6.89
C MET A 98 4.15 -6.78 -8.28
N GLU A 99 4.94 -6.77 -9.34
CA GLU A 99 4.48 -6.46 -10.71
C GLU A 99 3.32 -7.35 -11.15
N GLN A 100 3.42 -8.66 -10.93
CA GLN A 100 2.37 -9.63 -11.29
C GLN A 100 1.08 -9.46 -10.48
N TYR A 101 1.14 -8.88 -9.28
CA TYR A 101 -0.01 -8.70 -8.38
C TYR A 101 -0.67 -7.34 -8.52
N MET A 102 0.01 -6.34 -9.11
CA MET A 102 -0.52 -4.97 -9.25
C MET A 102 -1.87 -4.90 -9.97
N TYR A 103 -2.18 -5.85 -10.86
CA TYR A 103 -3.51 -5.97 -11.48
C TYR A 103 -4.63 -6.19 -10.45
N ALA A 104 -4.37 -6.94 -9.39
CA ALA A 104 -5.30 -7.16 -8.29
C ALA A 104 -5.16 -6.08 -7.21
N LEU A 105 -3.94 -5.65 -6.88
CA LEU A 105 -3.69 -4.67 -5.83
C LEU A 105 -4.28 -3.30 -6.17
N PHE A 106 -4.16 -2.86 -7.42
CA PHE A 106 -4.68 -1.56 -7.86
C PHE A 106 -6.17 -1.37 -7.53
N PRO A 107 -7.11 -2.22 -8.01
CA PRO A 107 -8.53 -2.06 -7.67
C PRO A 107 -8.80 -2.25 -6.17
N ILE A 108 -8.06 -3.12 -5.46
CA ILE A 108 -8.23 -3.30 -4.01
C ILE A 108 -7.92 -2.01 -3.26
N THR A 109 -6.77 -1.40 -3.52
CA THR A 109 -6.30 -0.21 -2.79
C THR A 109 -7.07 1.04 -3.18
N VAL A 110 -7.40 1.20 -4.47
CA VAL A 110 -8.27 2.29 -4.95
C VAL A 110 -9.67 2.20 -4.34
N ASN A 111 -10.23 1.00 -4.20
CA ASN A 111 -11.53 0.83 -3.54
C ASN A 111 -11.43 1.13 -2.04
N ALA A 112 -10.33 0.74 -1.38
CA ALA A 112 -10.09 1.07 0.02
C ALA A 112 -10.07 2.60 0.24
N MET A 113 -9.36 3.36 -0.60
CA MET A 113 -9.33 4.84 -0.55
C MET A 113 -10.72 5.49 -0.64
N LYS A 114 -11.68 4.86 -1.32
CA LYS A 114 -13.04 5.36 -1.50
C LYS A 114 -14.00 4.98 -0.38
N MET A 115 -13.59 4.12 0.55
CA MET A 115 -14.45 3.70 1.65
C MET A 115 -14.73 4.87 2.60
N GLN A 116 -15.93 4.88 3.19
CA GLN A 116 -16.32 5.85 4.22
C GLN A 116 -15.84 5.44 5.62
N ILE A 117 -14.96 4.45 5.71
CA ILE A 117 -14.37 3.97 6.95
C ILE A 117 -12.93 4.47 6.95
N ASP A 118 -12.63 5.44 7.81
CA ASP A 118 -11.35 6.14 7.82
C ASP A 118 -10.17 5.19 7.96
N ASP A 119 -10.24 4.23 8.88
CA ASP A 119 -9.18 3.22 9.06
C ASP A 119 -8.86 2.44 7.78
N VAL A 120 -9.85 2.21 6.91
CA VAL A 120 -9.64 1.50 5.64
C VAL A 120 -9.15 2.45 4.55
N ALA A 121 -9.71 3.66 4.49
CA ALA A 121 -9.30 4.70 3.56
C ALA A 121 -7.84 5.10 3.76
N LEU A 122 -7.43 5.26 5.02
CA LEU A 122 -6.05 5.52 5.43
C LEU A 122 -5.10 4.46 4.88
N GLN A 123 -5.41 3.17 5.00
CA GLN A 123 -4.52 2.12 4.48
C GLN A 123 -4.46 2.10 2.94
N GLY A 124 -5.54 2.48 2.27
CA GLY A 124 -5.53 2.67 0.82
C GLY A 124 -4.59 3.80 0.39
N ILE A 125 -4.64 4.94 1.09
CA ILE A 125 -3.79 6.11 0.83
C ILE A 125 -2.32 5.80 1.19
N GLU A 126 -2.11 5.11 2.31
CA GLU A 126 -0.80 4.70 2.80
C GLU A 126 -0.09 3.78 1.79
N PHE A 127 -0.82 2.84 1.18
CA PHE A 127 -0.26 1.97 0.15
C PHE A 127 0.37 2.77 -0.99
N TRP A 128 -0.32 3.80 -1.49
CA TRP A 128 0.18 4.63 -2.59
C TRP A 128 1.26 5.61 -2.16
N SER A 129 1.20 6.10 -0.93
CA SER A 129 2.28 6.90 -0.34
C SER A 129 3.57 6.09 -0.27
N ASN A 130 3.50 4.86 0.23
CA ASN A 130 4.63 3.93 0.27
C ASN A 130 5.14 3.56 -1.14
N VAL A 131 4.27 3.33 -2.12
CA VAL A 131 4.71 3.14 -3.52
C VAL A 131 5.51 4.34 -4.01
N CYS A 132 5.08 5.57 -3.72
CA CYS A 132 5.80 6.77 -4.13
C CYS A 132 7.16 6.88 -3.44
N GLU A 133 7.25 6.59 -2.14
CA GLU A 133 8.51 6.60 -1.38
C GLU A 133 9.53 5.61 -1.95
N GLU A 134 9.12 4.37 -2.21
CA GLU A 134 9.97 3.35 -2.83
C GLU A 134 10.44 3.79 -4.23
N GLU A 135 9.55 4.37 -5.04
CA GLU A 135 9.90 4.82 -6.39
C GLU A 135 10.80 6.06 -6.41
N ILE A 136 10.66 6.95 -5.43
CA ILE A 136 11.58 8.09 -5.24
C ILE A 136 12.96 7.56 -4.85
N ALA A 137 13.05 6.64 -3.88
CA ALA A 137 14.31 6.04 -3.47
C ALA A 137 15.03 5.33 -4.63
N LEU A 138 14.29 4.56 -5.44
CA LEU A 138 14.82 3.89 -6.63
C LEU A 138 15.25 4.89 -7.72
N SER A 139 14.59 6.05 -7.83
CA SER A 139 15.02 7.11 -8.75
C SER A 139 16.37 7.70 -8.33
N VAL A 140 16.56 7.94 -7.03
CA VAL A 140 17.84 8.43 -6.50
C VAL A 140 18.95 7.39 -6.71
N GLU A 141 18.68 6.11 -6.45
CA GLU A 141 19.65 5.02 -6.72
C GLU A 141 20.06 4.98 -8.19
N ALA A 142 19.09 5.13 -9.11
CA ALA A 142 19.35 5.15 -10.54
C ALA A 142 20.20 6.35 -10.98
N GLU A 143 19.95 7.54 -10.42
CA GLU A 143 20.76 8.74 -10.67
C GLU A 143 22.20 8.56 -10.18
N GLU A 144 22.41 8.07 -8.96
CA GLU A 144 23.75 7.79 -8.43
C GLU A 144 24.49 6.72 -9.25
N ALA A 145 23.79 5.66 -9.67
CA ALA A 145 24.37 4.63 -10.52
C ALA A 145 24.79 5.20 -11.88
N GLN A 146 23.98 6.08 -12.47
CA GLN A 146 24.30 6.78 -13.72
C GLN A 146 25.53 7.67 -13.57
N GLU A 147 25.66 8.42 -12.47
CA GLU A 147 26.84 9.25 -12.17
C GLU A 147 28.11 8.42 -12.01
N ARG A 148 28.00 7.23 -11.41
CA ARG A 148 29.11 6.27 -11.25
C ARG A 148 29.40 5.47 -12.53
N GLY A 149 28.57 5.58 -13.58
CA GLY A 149 28.68 4.78 -14.80
C GLY A 149 28.37 3.28 -14.59
N THR A 150 27.60 2.94 -13.55
CA THR A 150 27.17 1.58 -13.21
C THR A 150 25.66 1.42 -13.47
N THR A 151 25.17 0.18 -13.50
CA THR A 151 23.73 -0.10 -13.51
C THR A 151 23.20 -0.13 -12.08
N PRO A 152 21.99 0.41 -11.80
CA PRO A 152 21.36 0.28 -10.49
C PRO A 152 21.06 -1.19 -10.17
N GLU A 153 21.05 -1.55 -8.88
CA GLU A 153 20.75 -2.92 -8.44
C GLU A 153 19.26 -3.21 -8.59
N HIS A 154 18.43 -2.20 -8.33
CA HIS A 154 16.99 -2.29 -8.46
C HIS A 154 16.45 -1.20 -9.39
N VAL A 155 15.40 -1.52 -10.14
CA VAL A 155 14.78 -0.60 -11.10
C VAL A 155 13.32 -0.40 -10.74
N SER A 156 12.91 0.87 -10.63
CA SER A 156 11.51 1.24 -10.44
C SER A 156 10.64 0.69 -11.56
N ARG A 157 9.47 0.15 -11.20
CA ARG A 157 8.43 -0.26 -12.15
C ARG A 157 7.47 0.88 -12.47
N HIS A 158 7.64 2.02 -11.82
CA HIS A 158 6.86 3.23 -12.03
C HIS A 158 5.35 3.01 -11.86
N TYR A 159 4.91 2.20 -10.90
CA TYR A 159 3.51 1.98 -10.56
C TYR A 159 2.74 3.29 -10.31
N ALA A 160 3.39 4.32 -9.73
CA ALA A 160 2.74 5.61 -9.49
C ALA A 160 2.51 6.41 -10.80
N LYS A 161 3.49 6.42 -11.72
CA LYS A 161 3.41 7.14 -13.02
C LYS A 161 2.64 6.35 -14.08
N VAL A 162 3.00 5.08 -14.20
CA VAL A 162 2.71 4.16 -15.29
C VAL A 162 2.20 2.88 -14.64
N ALA A 163 0.97 2.88 -14.15
CA ALA A 163 0.26 1.61 -14.09
C ALA A 163 -0.01 1.19 -15.55
N ASN A 164 1.00 0.61 -16.21
CA ASN A 164 0.89 -0.04 -17.51
C ASN A 164 0.07 -1.31 -17.33
N ILE A 165 -1.23 -1.12 -17.15
CA ILE A 165 -2.22 -2.14 -17.40
C ILE A 165 -3.11 -1.51 -18.44
N ILE A 166 -3.11 -2.15 -19.61
CA ILE A 166 -3.63 -1.75 -20.92
C ILE A 166 -5.14 -1.39 -20.90
N VAL A 167 -5.77 -1.34 -19.72
CA VAL A 167 -7.17 -1.07 -19.46
C VAL A 167 -7.41 0.27 -18.74
N TYR A 168 -6.44 0.80 -17.99
CA TYR A 168 -6.58 2.03 -17.19
C TYR A 168 -5.48 3.01 -17.57
N LYS A 169 -5.82 4.23 -17.97
CA LYS A 169 -4.87 5.27 -18.45
C LYS A 169 -3.94 5.78 -17.32
N GLY A 170 -3.10 4.92 -16.74
CA GLY A 170 -2.25 5.18 -15.58
C GLY A 170 -3.02 5.20 -14.25
N ALA A 171 -2.33 4.94 -13.14
CA ALA A 171 -2.89 5.07 -11.79
C ALA A 171 -3.13 6.54 -11.42
N LEU A 172 -2.21 7.42 -11.85
CA LEU A 172 -2.16 8.82 -11.47
C LEU A 172 -3.49 9.59 -11.62
N PRO A 173 -4.24 9.53 -12.74
CA PRO A 173 -5.50 10.28 -12.86
C PRO A 173 -6.57 9.80 -11.87
N HIS A 174 -6.61 8.50 -11.61
CA HIS A 174 -7.55 7.92 -10.65
C HIS A 174 -7.20 8.30 -9.22
N LEU A 175 -5.92 8.24 -8.86
CA LEU A 175 -5.44 8.64 -7.53
C LEU A 175 -5.70 10.12 -7.28
N ILE A 176 -5.34 11.00 -8.22
CA ILE A 176 -5.54 12.45 -8.05
C ILE A 176 -7.02 12.80 -7.87
N SER A 177 -7.93 12.18 -8.62
CA SER A 177 -9.38 12.39 -8.44
C SER A 177 -9.82 12.03 -7.01
N ILE A 178 -9.41 10.87 -6.50
CA ILE A 178 -9.84 10.39 -5.18
C ILE A 178 -9.21 11.22 -4.06
N LEU A 179 -7.91 11.51 -4.19
CA LEU A 179 -7.15 12.26 -3.18
C LEU A 179 -7.65 13.70 -3.08
N THR A 180 -7.97 14.36 -4.20
CA THR A 180 -8.53 15.72 -4.18
C THR A 180 -9.96 15.76 -3.60
N GLU A 181 -10.80 14.78 -3.92
CA GLU A 181 -12.12 14.63 -3.27
C GLU A 181 -11.99 14.36 -1.76
N THR A 182 -11.01 13.57 -1.35
CA THR A 182 -10.76 13.25 0.06
C THR A 182 -10.15 14.44 0.80
N LEU A 183 -9.30 15.22 0.15
CA LEU A 183 -8.73 16.46 0.67
C LEU A 183 -9.83 17.50 1.00
N ALA A 184 -10.94 17.51 0.25
CA ALA A 184 -12.09 18.39 0.50
C ALA A 184 -12.99 17.93 1.67
N LYS A 185 -12.61 16.86 2.40
CA LYS A 185 -13.34 16.38 3.59
C LYS A 185 -12.78 16.93 4.91
N GLN A 186 -12.02 18.03 4.86
CA GLN A 186 -11.48 18.70 6.06
C GLN A 186 -12.60 19.12 7.03
N GLU A 187 -12.37 18.94 8.32
CA GLU A 187 -13.28 19.36 9.38
C GLU A 187 -12.90 20.75 9.91
N GLU A 188 -13.87 21.56 10.35
CA GLU A 188 -13.61 22.93 10.87
C GLU A 188 -12.87 22.90 12.22
N THR A 189 -12.99 21.79 12.94
CA THR A 189 -12.40 21.54 14.25
C THR A 189 -11.43 20.36 14.18
N ASP A 190 -10.56 20.36 13.17
CA ASP A 190 -9.50 19.35 13.07
C ASP A 190 -8.44 19.64 14.14
N ASP A 191 -8.14 18.66 14.99
CA ASP A 191 -7.02 18.74 15.93
C ASP A 191 -5.72 18.56 15.14
N ASP A 192 -4.70 19.38 15.38
CA ASP A 192 -3.41 19.28 14.68
C ASP A 192 -2.78 17.89 14.86
N ASP A 193 -3.02 17.24 16.02
CA ASP A 193 -2.49 15.93 16.37
C ASP A 193 -3.25 14.74 15.73
N ASP A 194 -4.45 14.96 15.18
CA ASP A 194 -5.25 13.88 14.58
C ASP A 194 -4.75 13.50 13.18
N TRP A 195 -4.62 12.20 12.89
CA TRP A 195 -4.28 11.70 11.55
C TRP A 195 -5.50 11.14 10.83
N ASN A 196 -6.04 11.92 9.88
CA ASN A 196 -7.27 11.61 9.16
C ASN A 196 -7.03 11.44 7.64
N PRO A 197 -8.00 10.89 6.88
CA PRO A 197 -7.85 10.69 5.44
C PRO A 197 -7.56 11.97 4.63
N ALA A 198 -8.01 13.15 5.09
CA ALA A 198 -7.76 14.41 4.38
C ALA A 198 -6.29 14.82 4.51
N LYS A 199 -5.70 14.77 5.72
CA LYS A 199 -4.27 15.01 5.95
C LYS A 199 -3.40 13.99 5.20
N ALA A 200 -3.76 12.70 5.29
CA ALA A 200 -3.08 11.63 4.55
C ALA A 200 -3.13 11.88 3.03
N SER A 201 -4.26 12.36 2.52
CA SER A 201 -4.39 12.68 1.09
C SER A 201 -3.48 13.82 0.66
N GLY A 202 -3.32 14.86 1.48
CA GLY A 202 -2.38 15.95 1.22
C GLY A 202 -0.93 15.46 1.11
N VAL A 203 -0.50 14.62 2.06
CA VAL A 203 0.84 14.00 2.02
C VAL A 203 1.01 13.10 0.80
N CYS A 204 0.00 12.29 0.48
CA CYS A 204 0.03 11.41 -0.69
C CYS A 204 0.13 12.20 -2.02
N ILE A 205 -0.59 13.33 -2.16
CA ILE A 205 -0.47 14.22 -3.33
C ILE A 205 0.94 14.80 -3.42
N MET A 206 1.53 15.22 -2.29
CA MET A 206 2.91 15.71 -2.26
C MET A 206 3.91 14.65 -2.73
N LEU A 207 3.79 13.42 -2.22
CA LEU A 207 4.64 12.29 -2.62
C LEU A 207 4.45 11.93 -4.10
N LEU A 208 3.20 11.93 -4.59
CA LEU A 208 2.92 11.76 -6.02
C LEU A 208 3.56 12.87 -6.86
N ALA A 209 3.58 14.12 -6.39
CA ALA A 209 4.23 15.21 -7.12
C ALA A 209 5.75 15.01 -7.20
N GLN A 210 6.38 14.62 -6.09
CA GLN A 210 7.81 14.33 -6.04
C GLN A 210 8.19 13.12 -6.90
N CYS A 211 7.39 12.05 -6.84
CA CYS A 211 7.62 10.83 -7.60
C CYS A 211 7.38 11.03 -9.10
N THR A 212 6.26 11.69 -9.47
CA THR A 212 5.80 11.78 -10.87
C THR A 212 6.28 13.01 -11.63
N GLY A 213 6.82 14.02 -10.94
CA GLY A 213 7.28 15.27 -11.54
C GLY A 213 6.15 15.98 -12.28
N ASP A 214 6.44 16.52 -13.47
CA ASP A 214 5.49 17.30 -14.28
C ASP A 214 4.21 16.52 -14.68
N SER A 215 4.23 15.19 -14.62
CA SER A 215 3.09 14.35 -15.02
C SER A 215 1.84 14.60 -14.17
N ILE A 216 2.00 15.01 -12.91
CA ILE A 216 0.87 15.32 -12.02
C ILE A 216 0.12 16.59 -12.44
N VAL A 217 0.80 17.55 -13.07
CA VAL A 217 0.30 18.92 -13.29
C VAL A 217 -0.97 18.90 -14.13
N ALA A 218 -0.99 18.10 -15.20
CA ALA A 218 -2.15 17.98 -16.08
C ALA A 218 -3.39 17.41 -15.39
N HIS A 219 -3.22 16.70 -14.27
CA HIS A 219 -4.31 16.04 -13.54
C HIS A 219 -4.79 16.86 -12.35
N ILE A 220 -3.89 17.56 -11.65
CA ILE A 220 -4.24 18.36 -10.47
C ILE A 220 -4.75 19.77 -10.82
N LEU A 221 -4.24 20.36 -11.91
CA LEU A 221 -4.55 21.74 -12.28
C LEU A 221 -6.05 21.99 -12.57
N PRO A 222 -6.79 21.08 -13.25
CA PRO A 222 -8.24 21.25 -13.45
C PRO A 222 -9.01 21.38 -12.13
N PHE A 223 -8.67 20.57 -11.12
CA PHE A 223 -9.29 20.64 -9.79
C PHE A 223 -9.02 22.01 -9.14
N ILE A 224 -7.75 22.45 -9.13
CA ILE A 224 -7.38 23.76 -8.55
C ILE A 224 -8.14 24.89 -9.26
N GLN A 225 -8.14 24.93 -10.60
CA GLN A 225 -8.81 25.98 -11.36
C GLN A 225 -10.32 26.02 -11.12
N GLN A 226 -10.95 24.85 -10.98
CA GLN A 226 -12.38 24.73 -10.72
C GLN A 226 -12.75 25.20 -9.31
N HIS A 227 -11.92 24.91 -8.31
CA HIS A 227 -12.26 25.12 -6.89
C HIS A 227 -11.61 26.35 -6.25
N PHE A 228 -10.62 26.99 -6.87
CA PHE A 228 -9.89 28.14 -6.29
C PHE A 228 -10.79 29.34 -5.90
N LYS A 229 -11.91 29.52 -6.60
CA LYS A 229 -12.89 30.59 -6.32
C LYS A 229 -14.19 30.06 -5.71
N ASN A 230 -14.17 28.83 -5.20
CA ASN A 230 -15.36 28.24 -4.60
C ASN A 230 -15.75 29.02 -3.33
N THR A 231 -17.05 29.15 -3.11
CA THR A 231 -17.60 29.77 -1.89
C THR A 231 -17.66 28.79 -0.73
N ASN A 232 -17.70 27.49 -1.04
CA ASN A 232 -17.40 26.46 -0.06
C ASN A 232 -15.92 26.54 0.29
N TRP A 233 -15.60 26.65 1.59
CA TRP A 233 -14.24 26.78 2.07
C TRP A 233 -13.45 25.46 1.97
N ARG A 234 -14.16 24.33 1.86
CA ARG A 234 -13.61 22.99 1.62
C ARG A 234 -13.26 22.75 0.15
#